data_AF-A0A2H3CGS8-F1
#
_entry.id   AF-A0A2H3CGS8-F1
#
_cell.length_a   1.000
_cell.length_b   1.000
_cell.length_c   1.000
_cell.angle_alpha   90.00
_cell.angle_beta   90.00
_cell.angle_gamma   90.00
#
_symmetry.space_group_name_H-M   'P 1'
#
loop_
_entity.id
_entity.type
_entity.pdbx_description
1 polymer ?
#
loop_
_entity_poly.entity_id
_entity_poly.type
_entity_poly.pdbx_seq_one_letter_code
_entity_poly.pdbx_strand_id
1 'polypeptide(L)'
;MVDDGRPDMALEIEDQFVVNGMKLATMTQAIAYHGIKEQHGKCQRKATDYGIDRIRASIADVNGIAPSDAMIWRAMRNNNISRNVRGFLWKVTHKAYRLGNAWTDLGPEYASQALCLGCGAEETMEHILLDCSIPGQEQVWSLTQGLWEKKGHMWPCLLLGLILGCMLYEPKSNVGKTLTGAARLFRIMISESAHLIWKLQCERRIVNSDDPEKWPTDNEITGHWVHMIKQRLTLDRLANNPRKYGKRAIKKETVL
;
A
#
# COMPACT_ATOMS: atom_id res chain seq x y z
N MET A 1 -63.81 -23.62 18.54
CA MET A 1 -62.77 -22.76 17.95
C MET A 1 -63.14 -22.59 16.50
N VAL A 2 -63.41 -21.35 16.11
CA VAL A 2 -63.94 -21.00 14.78
C VAL A 2 -62.77 -21.05 13.80
N ASP A 3 -62.92 -21.85 12.74
CA ASP A 3 -62.09 -21.81 11.53
C ASP A 3 -62.31 -20.43 10.88
N ASP A 4 -61.29 -19.58 10.89
CA ASP A 4 -61.39 -18.18 10.52
C ASP A 4 -61.31 -17.93 9.01
N GLY A 5 -61.26 -19.01 8.19
CA GLY A 5 -61.41 -18.94 6.74
C GLY A 5 -60.36 -18.09 6.04
N ARG A 6 -59.25 -17.79 6.71
CA ARG A 6 -58.14 -17.03 6.14
C ARG A 6 -57.16 -18.01 5.50
N PRO A 7 -56.86 -17.89 4.19
CA PRO A 7 -55.84 -18.73 3.58
C PRO A 7 -54.50 -18.47 4.26
N ASP A 8 -53.86 -19.56 4.67
CA ASP A 8 -52.49 -19.55 5.19
C ASP A 8 -51.58 -18.92 4.11
N MET A 9 -51.09 -17.70 4.35
CA MET A 9 -50.35 -16.91 3.36
C MET A 9 -48.87 -17.32 3.23
N ALA A 10 -48.55 -18.58 3.47
CA ALA A 10 -47.35 -19.17 2.90
C ALA A 10 -47.70 -19.65 1.49
N LEU A 11 -47.68 -18.73 0.52
CA LEU A 11 -47.78 -19.08 -0.89
C LEU A 11 -46.57 -19.95 -1.26
N GLU A 12 -46.74 -21.27 -1.20
CA GLU A 12 -45.81 -22.22 -1.79
C GLU A 12 -45.85 -22.01 -3.30
N ILE A 13 -44.83 -21.32 -3.82
CA ILE A 13 -44.64 -21.17 -5.26
C ILE A 13 -44.24 -22.54 -5.78
N GLU A 14 -45.07 -23.14 -6.65
CA GLU A 14 -44.71 -24.40 -7.31
C GLU A 14 -43.35 -24.25 -7.99
N ASP A 15 -42.47 -25.25 -7.86
CA ASP A 15 -41.08 -25.20 -8.32
C ASP A 15 -40.92 -24.75 -9.78
N GLN A 16 -41.91 -25.02 -10.63
CA GLN A 16 -41.95 -24.60 -12.04
C GLN A 16 -42.08 -23.08 -12.24
N PHE A 17 -42.59 -22.35 -11.25
CA PHE A 17 -42.72 -20.89 -11.25
C PHE A 17 -41.62 -20.20 -10.44
N VAL A 18 -40.71 -20.96 -9.82
CA VAL A 18 -39.54 -20.41 -9.13
C VAL A 18 -38.54 -19.90 -10.17
N VAL A 19 -38.43 -18.57 -10.27
CA VAL A 19 -37.45 -17.93 -11.14
C VAL A 19 -36.05 -18.12 -10.56
N ASN A 20 -35.28 -19.03 -11.15
CA ASN A 20 -33.89 -19.25 -10.79
C ASN A 20 -32.97 -18.28 -11.53
N GLY A 21 -32.16 -17.53 -10.78
CA GLY A 21 -31.15 -16.60 -11.31
C GLY A 21 -31.54 -15.12 -11.22
N MET A 22 -30.67 -14.25 -11.73
CA MET A 22 -30.87 -12.80 -11.69
C MET A 22 -31.54 -12.29 -12.97
N LYS A 23 -32.58 -11.46 -12.82
CA LYS A 23 -33.23 -10.78 -13.94
C LYS A 23 -32.27 -9.75 -14.56
N LEU A 24 -31.73 -10.07 -15.75
CA LEU A 24 -30.74 -9.23 -16.44
C LEU A 24 -31.20 -7.79 -16.68
N ALA A 25 -32.49 -7.59 -16.97
CA ALA A 25 -33.06 -6.27 -17.25
C ALA A 25 -32.97 -5.27 -16.07
N THR A 26 -32.87 -5.77 -14.83
CA THR A 26 -32.74 -4.95 -13.61
C THR A 26 -31.38 -5.13 -12.94
N MET A 27 -30.48 -5.90 -13.56
CA MET A 27 -29.19 -6.23 -13.00
C MET A 27 -28.23 -5.05 -13.13
N THR A 28 -27.59 -4.68 -12.03
CA THR A 28 -26.46 -3.75 -12.02
C THR A 28 -25.16 -4.53 -11.90
N GLN A 29 -24.03 -3.94 -12.33
CA GLN A 29 -22.71 -4.54 -12.12
C GLN A 29 -22.45 -4.87 -10.64
N ALA A 30 -22.92 -4.03 -9.71
CA ALA A 30 -22.75 -4.25 -8.28
C ALA A 30 -23.48 -5.51 -7.79
N ILE A 31 -24.74 -5.69 -8.24
CA ILE A 31 -25.56 -6.87 -7.91
C ILE A 31 -24.94 -8.13 -8.53
N ALA A 32 -24.56 -8.07 -9.81
CA ALA A 32 -23.90 -9.17 -10.51
C ALA A 32 -22.61 -9.60 -9.80
N TYR A 33 -21.76 -8.62 -9.45
CA TYR A 33 -20.51 -8.87 -8.75
C TYR A 33 -20.73 -9.49 -7.36
N HIS A 34 -21.72 -9.01 -6.61
CA HIS A 34 -22.07 -9.59 -5.31
C HIS A 34 -22.50 -11.06 -5.45
N GLY A 35 -23.41 -11.36 -6.39
CA GLY A 35 -23.88 -12.73 -6.63
C GLY A 35 -22.75 -13.67 -7.06
N ILE A 36 -21.86 -13.24 -7.96
CA ILE A 36 -20.68 -14.03 -8.37
C ILE A 36 -19.79 -14.32 -7.16
N LYS A 37 -19.56 -13.32 -6.31
CA LYS A 37 -18.69 -13.45 -5.14
C LYS A 37 -19.28 -14.38 -4.07
N GLU A 38 -20.60 -14.37 -3.90
CA GLU A 38 -21.29 -15.31 -3.01
C GLU A 38 -21.20 -16.75 -3.54
N GLN A 39 -21.40 -16.95 -4.86
CA GLN A 39 -21.29 -18.26 -5.48
C GLN A 39 -19.88 -18.86 -5.43
N HIS A 40 -18.84 -18.06 -5.68
CA HIS A 40 -17.46 -18.54 -5.71
C HIS A 40 -16.79 -18.57 -4.32
N GLY A 41 -17.43 -17.98 -3.31
CA GLY A 41 -16.83 -17.79 -1.99
C GLY A 41 -15.62 -16.85 -1.99
N LYS A 42 -14.92 -16.76 -0.84
CA LYS A 42 -13.69 -15.97 -0.74
C LYS A 42 -12.52 -16.73 -1.36
N CYS A 43 -11.98 -16.21 -2.47
CA CYS A 43 -10.69 -16.67 -3.00
C CYS A 43 -9.59 -16.40 -1.96
N GLN A 44 -9.13 -17.45 -1.27
CA GLN A 44 -7.98 -17.36 -0.38
C GLN A 44 -6.70 -17.28 -1.21
N ARG A 45 -5.89 -16.27 -0.94
CA ARG A 45 -4.62 -16.05 -1.63
C ARG A 45 -3.51 -16.04 -0.59
N LYS A 46 -2.85 -17.18 -0.41
CA LYS A 46 -1.76 -17.36 0.57
C LYS A 46 -0.72 -16.24 0.54
N ALA A 47 -0.36 -15.76 -0.66
CA ALA A 47 0.59 -14.65 -0.81
C ALA A 47 0.08 -13.31 -0.23
N THR A 48 -1.22 -13.05 -0.37
CA THR A 48 -1.87 -11.87 0.22
C THR A 48 -1.95 -12.00 1.73
N ASP A 49 -2.32 -13.18 2.23
CA ASP A 49 -2.41 -13.45 3.66
C ASP A 49 -1.04 -13.26 4.33
N TYR A 50 0.03 -13.78 3.70
CA TYR A 50 1.40 -13.54 4.14
C TYR A 50 1.77 -12.05 4.18
N GLY A 51 1.42 -11.28 3.14
CA GLY A 51 1.64 -9.83 3.12
C GLY A 51 0.91 -9.10 4.25
N ILE A 52 -0.35 -9.47 4.51
CA ILE A 52 -1.16 -8.94 5.62
C ILE A 52 -0.53 -9.29 6.98
N ASP A 53 -0.09 -10.53 7.17
CA ASP A 53 0.50 -10.99 8.43
C ASP A 53 1.80 -10.26 8.74
N ARG A 54 2.64 -10.01 7.73
CA ARG A 54 3.85 -9.18 7.89
C ARG A 54 3.51 -7.76 8.32
N ILE A 55 2.52 -7.13 7.70
CA ILE A 55 2.04 -5.81 8.10
C ILE A 55 1.56 -5.85 9.56
N ARG A 56 0.76 -6.85 9.90
CA ARG A 56 0.21 -7.00 11.25
C ARG A 56 1.30 -7.13 12.30
N ALA A 57 2.29 -7.98 12.06
CA ALA A 57 3.42 -8.18 12.97
C ALA A 57 4.20 -6.88 13.16
N SER A 58 4.66 -6.25 12.07
CA SER A 58 5.44 -5.02 12.18
C SER A 58 4.67 -3.86 12.81
N ILE A 59 3.35 -3.76 12.59
CA ILE A 59 2.53 -2.72 13.22
C ILE A 59 2.26 -3.03 14.69
N ALA A 60 2.08 -4.30 15.06
CA ALA A 60 1.97 -4.70 16.44
C ALA A 60 3.26 -4.35 17.22
N ASP A 61 4.43 -4.55 16.61
CA ASP A 61 5.72 -4.24 17.25
C ASP A 61 5.88 -2.74 17.53
N VAL A 62 5.51 -1.87 16.58
CA VAL A 62 5.72 -0.43 16.73
C VAL A 62 4.60 0.31 17.48
N ASN A 63 3.35 -0.19 17.40
CA ASN A 63 2.19 0.46 18.06
C ASN A 63 1.75 -0.24 19.35
N GLY A 64 2.17 -1.49 19.56
CA GLY A 64 1.72 -2.37 20.64
C GLY A 64 0.37 -3.05 20.39
N ILE A 65 -0.27 -2.83 19.23
CA ILE A 65 -1.59 -3.38 18.90
C ILE A 65 -1.61 -3.88 17.45
N ALA A 66 -2.01 -5.13 17.27
CA ALA A 66 -2.15 -5.76 15.97
C ALA A 66 -3.41 -5.25 15.22
N PRO A 67 -3.28 -4.73 14.00
CA PRO A 67 -4.42 -4.30 13.20
C PRO A 67 -5.19 -5.48 12.58
N SER A 68 -6.50 -5.29 12.37
CA SER A 68 -7.33 -6.21 11.57
C SER A 68 -7.08 -6.02 10.06
N ASP A 69 -7.41 -7.04 9.25
CA ASP A 69 -7.34 -6.96 7.77
C ASP A 69 -8.09 -5.73 7.24
N ALA A 70 -9.28 -5.48 7.79
CA ALA A 70 -10.12 -4.36 7.38
C ALA A 70 -9.44 -3.01 7.67
N MET A 71 -8.72 -2.89 8.79
CA MET A 71 -7.93 -1.70 9.11
C MET A 71 -6.79 -1.51 8.12
N ILE A 72 -6.04 -2.58 7.81
CA ILE A 72 -4.93 -2.55 6.84
C ILE A 72 -5.43 -2.06 5.47
N TRP A 73 -6.46 -2.70 4.91
CA TRP A 73 -7.00 -2.34 3.60
C TRP A 73 -7.66 -0.95 3.58
N ARG A 74 -8.27 -0.50 4.68
CA ARG A 74 -8.80 0.86 4.79
C ARG A 74 -7.68 1.88 4.85
N ALA A 75 -6.61 1.60 5.59
CA ALA A 75 -5.48 2.51 5.75
C ALA A 75 -4.71 2.73 4.45
N MET A 76 -4.59 1.72 3.58
CA MET A 76 -4.01 1.89 2.23
C MET A 76 -4.79 2.87 1.35
N ARG A 77 -6.06 3.17 1.67
CA ARG A 77 -6.88 4.15 0.94
C ARG A 77 -6.76 5.57 1.52
N ASN A 78 -5.82 5.82 2.43
CA ASN A 78 -5.66 7.11 3.10
C ASN A 78 -5.41 8.25 2.10
N ASN A 79 -6.08 9.40 2.33
CA ASN A 79 -5.97 10.58 1.48
C ASN A 79 -4.60 11.28 1.53
N ASN A 80 -3.78 10.97 2.52
CA ASN A 80 -2.43 11.48 2.64
C ASN A 80 -1.44 10.83 1.66
N ILE A 81 -1.82 9.85 0.84
CA ILE A 81 -0.92 9.27 -0.18
C ILE A 81 -1.46 9.39 -1.58
N SER A 82 -0.55 9.55 -2.55
CA SER A 82 -0.88 9.64 -3.96
C SER A 82 -1.51 8.34 -4.47
N ARG A 83 -2.34 8.42 -5.52
CA ARG A 83 -3.02 7.23 -6.07
C ARG A 83 -2.03 6.17 -6.56
N ASN A 84 -0.91 6.60 -7.13
CA ASN A 84 0.13 5.70 -7.62
C ASN A 84 0.78 4.91 -6.47
N VAL A 85 1.08 5.58 -5.35
CA VAL A 85 1.60 4.93 -4.15
C VAL A 85 0.60 3.94 -3.56
N ARG A 86 -0.71 4.26 -3.54
CA ARG A 86 -1.74 3.29 -3.09
C ARG A 86 -1.74 2.04 -3.96
N GLY A 87 -1.70 2.21 -5.28
CA GLY A 87 -1.64 1.12 -6.24
C GLY A 87 -0.38 0.27 -6.05
N PHE A 88 0.76 0.92 -5.82
CA PHE A 88 2.02 0.25 -5.49
C PHE A 88 1.91 -0.59 -4.22
N LEU A 89 1.54 0.00 -3.08
CA LEU A 89 1.42 -0.72 -1.80
C LEU A 89 0.43 -1.89 -1.88
N TRP A 90 -0.70 -1.69 -2.57
CA TRP A 90 -1.67 -2.74 -2.82
C TRP A 90 -1.08 -3.89 -3.64
N LYS A 91 -0.40 -3.58 -4.75
CA LYS A 91 0.24 -4.59 -5.61
C LYS A 91 1.35 -5.34 -4.88
N VAL A 92 2.16 -4.66 -4.07
CA VAL A 92 3.18 -5.31 -3.24
C VAL A 92 2.54 -6.28 -2.25
N THR A 93 1.52 -5.83 -1.53
CA THR A 93 0.84 -6.66 -0.51
C THR A 93 0.22 -7.91 -1.13
N HIS A 94 -0.27 -7.81 -2.37
CA HIS A 94 -0.79 -8.95 -3.12
C HIS A 94 0.28 -9.80 -3.83
N LYS A 95 1.57 -9.47 -3.72
CA LYS A 95 2.65 -10.07 -4.52
C LYS A 95 2.34 -10.05 -6.03
N ALA A 96 1.77 -8.95 -6.51
CA ALA A 96 1.29 -8.80 -7.88
C ALA A 96 2.38 -8.39 -8.88
N TYR A 97 3.55 -7.98 -8.40
CA TYR A 97 4.72 -7.73 -9.24
C TYR A 97 5.45 -9.04 -9.55
N ARG A 98 5.87 -9.20 -10.80
CA ARG A 98 6.66 -10.35 -11.22
C ARG A 98 8.12 -10.14 -10.81
N LEU A 99 8.54 -10.86 -9.77
CA LEU A 99 9.82 -10.70 -9.07
C LEU A 99 10.28 -12.07 -8.55
N GLY A 100 11.60 -12.23 -8.39
CA GLY A 100 12.23 -13.46 -7.92
C GLY A 100 11.71 -14.70 -8.64
N ASN A 101 11.29 -15.69 -7.85
CA ASN A 101 10.77 -16.98 -8.33
C ASN A 101 9.62 -16.89 -9.36
N ALA A 102 8.86 -15.79 -9.41
CA ALA A 102 7.82 -15.64 -10.43
C ALA A 102 8.37 -15.56 -11.87
N TRP A 103 9.67 -15.25 -12.03
CA TRP A 103 10.37 -15.34 -13.32
C TRP A 103 10.85 -16.76 -13.63
N THR A 104 11.39 -17.48 -12.65
CA THR A 104 11.84 -18.87 -12.84
C THR A 104 10.69 -19.81 -13.16
N ASP A 105 9.49 -19.54 -12.64
CA ASP A 105 8.28 -20.32 -12.92
C ASP A 105 7.85 -20.29 -14.40
N LEU A 106 8.33 -19.31 -15.18
CA LEU A 106 8.01 -19.20 -16.60
C LEU A 106 8.89 -20.07 -17.49
N GLY A 107 10.10 -20.37 -17.05
CA GLY A 107 11.09 -21.08 -17.85
C GLY A 107 12.54 -20.69 -17.50
N PRO A 108 13.51 -21.55 -17.80
CA PRO A 108 14.93 -21.32 -17.52
C PRO A 108 15.50 -20.08 -18.23
N GLU A 109 14.95 -19.69 -19.38
CA GLU A 109 15.36 -18.50 -20.14
C GLU A 109 15.10 -17.18 -19.38
N TYR A 110 14.20 -17.19 -18.39
CA TYR A 110 13.90 -16.04 -17.54
C TYR A 110 14.59 -16.09 -16.18
N ALA A 111 15.43 -17.10 -15.91
CA ALA A 111 16.07 -17.27 -14.61
C ALA A 111 16.97 -16.07 -14.24
N SER A 112 17.63 -15.44 -15.21
CA SER A 112 18.40 -14.20 -14.99
C SER A 112 17.52 -13.04 -14.51
N GLN A 113 16.22 -13.04 -14.81
CA GLN A 113 15.28 -12.03 -14.35
C GLN A 113 14.83 -12.23 -12.89
N ALA A 114 15.07 -13.40 -12.30
CA ALA A 114 14.81 -13.63 -10.88
C ALA A 114 15.88 -12.99 -9.98
N LEU A 115 17.06 -12.68 -10.51
CA LEU A 115 18.20 -12.15 -9.76
C LEU A 115 18.43 -10.67 -10.05
N CYS A 116 18.92 -9.96 -9.05
CA CYS A 116 19.41 -8.60 -9.21
C CYS A 116 20.78 -8.64 -9.89
N LEU A 117 20.92 -8.01 -11.07
CA LEU A 117 22.14 -8.15 -11.88
C LEU A 117 23.38 -7.49 -11.26
N GLY A 118 23.21 -6.46 -10.43
CA GLY A 118 24.35 -5.78 -9.80
C GLY A 118 24.85 -6.45 -8.52
N CYS A 119 23.98 -7.09 -7.72
CA CYS A 119 24.37 -7.68 -6.42
C CYS A 119 24.23 -9.21 -6.36
N GLY A 120 23.56 -9.84 -7.33
CA GLY A 120 23.39 -11.30 -7.42
C GLY A 120 22.32 -11.91 -6.51
N ALA A 121 21.69 -11.13 -5.62
CA ALA A 121 20.62 -11.63 -4.74
C ALA A 121 19.31 -11.90 -5.50
N GLU A 122 18.43 -12.74 -4.93
CA GLU A 122 17.06 -12.88 -5.46
C GLU A 122 16.34 -11.54 -5.39
N GLU A 123 15.85 -11.06 -6.53
CA GLU A 123 15.22 -9.76 -6.62
C GLU A 123 13.76 -9.82 -6.15
N THR A 124 13.61 -9.83 -4.83
CA THR A 124 12.33 -9.72 -4.13
C THR A 124 11.99 -8.25 -3.85
N MET A 125 10.73 -7.95 -3.51
CA MET A 125 10.37 -6.59 -3.09
C MET A 125 11.09 -6.16 -1.80
N GLU A 126 11.39 -7.10 -0.92
CA GLU A 126 12.17 -6.86 0.28
C GLU A 126 13.59 -6.46 -0.09
N HIS A 127 14.23 -7.24 -0.96
CA HIS A 127 15.55 -6.90 -1.49
C HIS A 127 15.59 -5.50 -2.10
N ILE A 128 14.66 -5.19 -3.01
CA ILE A 128 14.61 -3.89 -3.70
C ILE A 128 14.47 -2.73 -2.72
N LEU A 129 13.63 -2.88 -1.69
CA LEU A 129 13.32 -1.78 -0.78
C LEU A 129 14.28 -1.71 0.41
N LEU A 130 14.91 -2.79 0.84
CA LEU A 130 15.65 -2.85 2.11
C LEU A 130 17.10 -3.30 1.98
N ASP A 131 17.42 -4.20 1.04
CA ASP A 131 18.71 -4.91 1.05
C ASP A 131 19.58 -4.66 -0.19
N CYS A 132 19.10 -3.92 -1.19
CA CYS A 132 19.80 -3.74 -2.45
C CYS A 132 21.06 -2.87 -2.28
N SER A 133 22.22 -3.41 -2.66
CA SER A 133 23.51 -2.72 -2.60
C SER A 133 23.79 -1.79 -3.79
N ILE A 134 22.90 -1.76 -4.78
CA ILE A 134 23.04 -0.87 -5.93
C ILE A 134 22.63 0.55 -5.50
N PRO A 135 23.32 1.61 -5.97
CA PRO A 135 22.98 2.99 -5.61
C PRO A 135 21.48 3.31 -5.77
N GLY A 136 20.94 4.05 -4.80
CA GLY A 136 19.54 4.47 -4.79
C GLY A 136 18.84 4.17 -3.47
N GLN A 137 18.70 2.89 -3.13
CA GLN A 137 17.90 2.44 -1.98
C GLN A 137 18.42 3.02 -0.66
N GLU A 138 19.70 2.78 -0.34
CA GLU A 138 20.33 3.23 0.89
C GLU A 138 20.29 4.76 1.02
N GLN A 139 20.62 5.47 -0.05
CA GLN A 139 20.64 6.92 -0.06
C GLN A 139 19.25 7.53 0.17
N VAL A 140 18.21 6.99 -0.47
CA VAL A 140 16.83 7.44 -0.24
C VAL A 140 16.42 7.23 1.22
N TRP A 141 16.79 6.11 1.84
CA TRP A 141 16.50 5.89 3.26
C TRP A 141 17.32 6.79 4.18
N SER A 142 18.59 7.03 3.88
CA SER A 142 19.43 7.97 4.62
C SER A 142 18.84 9.38 4.62
N LEU A 143 18.38 9.88 3.46
CA LEU A 143 17.68 11.17 3.36
C LEU A 143 16.37 11.17 4.16
N THR A 144 15.62 10.08 4.11
CA THR A 144 14.34 9.91 4.81
C THR A 144 14.54 9.90 6.33
N GLN A 145 15.52 9.13 6.81
CA GLN A 145 15.91 9.07 8.21
C GLN A 145 16.39 10.43 8.71
N GLY A 146 17.27 11.10 7.95
CA GLY A 146 17.77 12.42 8.32
C GLY A 146 16.65 13.47 8.46
N LEU A 147 15.59 13.42 7.63
CA LEU A 147 14.43 14.29 7.78
C LEU A 147 13.58 13.93 9.02
N TRP A 148 13.43 12.64 9.32
CA TRP A 148 12.69 12.17 10.49
C TRP A 148 13.36 12.59 11.81
N GLU A 149 14.67 12.38 11.90
CA GLU A 149 15.48 12.70 13.08
C GLU A 149 15.60 14.21 13.30
N LYS A 150 15.66 15.01 12.22
CA LYS A 150 15.59 16.48 12.31
C LYS A 150 14.30 17.00 12.95
N LYS A 151 13.23 16.22 12.94
CA LYS A 151 11.96 16.54 13.62
C LYS A 151 11.93 16.02 15.08
N GLY A 152 13.03 15.46 15.57
CA GLY A 152 13.18 15.00 16.95
C GLY A 152 12.55 13.63 17.21
N HIS A 153 12.40 12.79 16.18
CA HIS A 153 11.83 11.46 16.31
C HIS A 153 12.91 10.38 16.13
N MET A 154 12.81 9.29 16.90
CA MET A 154 13.70 8.14 16.74
C MET A 154 13.32 7.35 15.48
N TRP A 155 14.33 6.98 14.69
CA TRP A 155 14.14 6.17 13.49
C TRP A 155 13.75 4.73 13.88
N PRO A 156 12.62 4.19 13.39
CA PRO A 156 12.24 2.82 13.69
C PRO A 156 13.07 1.84 12.85
N CYS A 157 13.19 0.59 13.31
CA CYS A 157 13.67 -0.49 12.47
C CYS A 157 12.71 -0.66 11.28
N LEU A 158 13.22 -0.47 10.06
CA LEU A 158 12.41 -0.46 8.86
C LEU A 158 12.32 -1.88 8.30
N LEU A 159 11.17 -2.52 8.51
CA LEU A 159 10.82 -3.82 7.93
C LEU A 159 9.82 -3.63 6.79
N LEU A 160 9.74 -4.58 5.84
CA LEU A 160 8.79 -4.48 4.72
C LEU A 160 7.34 -4.35 5.23
N GLY A 161 7.00 -5.06 6.31
CA GLY A 161 5.69 -4.96 6.95
C GLY A 161 5.39 -3.54 7.45
N LEU A 162 6.38 -2.83 7.99
CA LEU A 162 6.24 -1.43 8.42
C LEU A 162 6.12 -0.49 7.22
N ILE A 163 6.85 -0.72 6.13
CA ILE A 163 6.72 0.07 4.90
C ILE A 163 5.30 -0.08 4.34
N LEU A 164 4.79 -1.30 4.22
CA LEU A 164 3.45 -1.58 3.71
C LEU A 164 2.35 -1.11 4.66
N GLY A 165 2.62 -1.19 5.96
CA GLY A 165 1.75 -0.79 7.05
C GLY A 165 1.86 0.67 7.47
N CYS A 166 2.73 1.49 6.86
CA CYS A 166 3.11 2.80 7.41
C CYS A 166 1.92 3.74 7.65
N MET A 167 0.82 3.56 6.91
CA MET A 167 -0.48 4.23 7.09
C MET A 167 -1.11 4.04 8.49
N LEU A 168 -0.74 2.97 9.18
CA LEU A 168 -1.21 2.62 10.52
C LEU A 168 -0.22 3.01 11.62
N TYR A 169 0.96 3.54 11.28
CA TYR A 169 1.93 3.95 12.30
C TYR A 169 1.37 5.10 13.14
N GLU A 170 1.46 4.96 14.46
CA GLU A 170 0.95 5.89 15.47
C GLU A 170 2.00 6.16 16.56
N PRO A 171 3.02 6.99 16.26
CA PRO A 171 4.02 7.37 17.24
C PRO A 171 3.37 8.08 18.42
N LYS A 172 3.75 7.71 19.64
CA LYS A 172 3.24 8.28 20.89
C LYS A 172 4.27 9.22 21.51
N SER A 173 3.79 10.25 22.19
CA SER A 173 4.62 11.09 23.07
C SER A 173 4.95 10.36 24.38
N ASN A 174 5.84 10.94 25.18
CA ASN A 174 6.17 10.44 26.53
C ASN A 174 4.95 10.37 27.46
N VAL A 175 3.87 11.09 27.14
CA VAL A 175 2.61 11.11 27.90
C VAL A 175 1.54 10.19 27.26
N GLY A 176 1.95 9.33 26.31
CA GLY A 176 1.08 8.36 25.64
C GLY A 176 0.14 8.93 24.58
N LYS A 177 0.19 10.23 24.27
CA LYS A 177 -0.67 10.85 23.25
C LYS A 177 -0.11 10.60 21.85
N THR A 178 -0.97 10.21 20.91
CA THR A 178 -0.58 10.04 19.50
C THR A 178 -0.15 11.37 18.88
N LEU A 179 1.04 11.38 18.28
CA LEU A 179 1.62 12.51 17.58
C LEU A 179 1.09 12.53 16.14
N THR A 180 -0.08 13.12 15.93
CA THR A 180 -0.80 13.09 14.63
C THR A 180 0.02 13.69 13.48
N GLY A 181 0.74 14.78 13.71
CA GLY A 181 1.64 15.39 12.73
C GLY A 181 2.80 14.47 12.34
N ALA A 182 3.46 13.86 13.34
CA ALA A 182 4.54 12.90 13.14
C ALA A 182 4.05 11.65 12.39
N ALA A 183 2.90 11.10 12.79
CA ALA A 183 2.26 9.98 12.11
C ALA A 183 2.03 10.30 10.63
N ARG A 184 1.49 11.49 10.32
CA ARG A 184 1.25 11.91 8.94
C ARG A 184 2.53 12.11 8.15
N LEU A 185 3.54 12.75 8.74
CA LEU A 185 4.86 12.92 8.14
C LEU A 185 5.47 11.55 7.78
N PHE A 186 5.49 10.62 8.73
CA PHE A 186 6.01 9.27 8.53
C PHE A 186 5.31 8.57 7.37
N ARG A 187 3.97 8.60 7.35
CA ARG A 187 3.15 8.01 6.28
C ARG A 187 3.55 8.52 4.90
N ILE A 188 3.71 9.84 4.76
CA ILE A 188 4.09 10.46 3.49
C ILE A 188 5.52 10.05 3.12
N MET A 189 6.46 10.23 4.03
CA MET A 189 7.87 9.96 3.77
C MET A 189 8.12 8.50 3.40
N ILE A 190 7.69 7.55 4.24
CA ILE A 190 7.98 6.13 4.02
C ILE A 190 7.34 5.63 2.72
N SER A 191 6.08 5.99 2.47
CA SER A 191 5.36 5.49 1.30
C SER A 191 5.87 6.09 -0.02
N GLU A 192 6.18 7.39 -0.04
CA GLU A 192 6.72 8.05 -1.23
C GLU A 192 8.19 7.66 -1.47
N SER A 193 9.00 7.48 -0.41
CA SER A 193 10.39 6.98 -0.52
C SER A 193 10.42 5.54 -1.04
N ALA A 194 9.61 4.63 -0.51
CA ALA A 194 9.54 3.25 -1.01
C ALA A 194 9.13 3.19 -2.49
N HIS A 195 8.14 4.02 -2.88
CA HIS A 195 7.73 4.09 -4.28
C HIS A 195 8.80 4.75 -5.17
N LEU A 196 9.59 5.70 -4.66
CA LEU A 196 10.73 6.25 -5.39
C LEU A 196 11.80 5.19 -5.64
N ILE A 197 12.16 4.41 -4.62
CA ILE A 197 13.13 3.30 -4.75
C ILE A 197 12.65 2.30 -5.80
N TRP A 198 11.37 1.90 -5.73
CA TRP A 198 10.76 1.04 -6.75
C TRP A 198 10.87 1.63 -8.16
N LYS A 199 10.60 2.92 -8.35
CA LYS A 199 10.74 3.58 -9.65
C LYS A 199 12.18 3.59 -10.16
N LEU A 200 13.15 3.91 -9.29
CA LEU A 200 14.57 3.90 -9.63
C LEU A 200 15.00 2.50 -10.08
N GLN A 201 14.55 1.45 -9.39
CA GLN A 201 14.78 0.07 -9.81
C GLN A 201 14.15 -0.23 -11.17
N CYS A 202 12.90 0.18 -11.41
CA CYS A 202 12.23 -0.07 -12.69
C CYS A 202 12.93 0.65 -13.85
N GLU A 203 13.35 1.89 -13.65
CA GLU A 203 14.09 2.67 -14.64
C GLU A 203 15.43 1.99 -14.96
N ARG A 204 16.19 1.61 -13.92
CA ARG A 204 17.45 0.87 -14.08
C ARG A 204 17.24 -0.42 -14.85
N ARG A 205 16.31 -1.27 -14.40
CA ARG A 205 16.16 -2.64 -14.89
C ARG A 205 15.42 -2.75 -16.23
N ILE A 206 14.35 -1.98 -16.40
CA ILE A 206 13.43 -2.11 -17.55
C ILE A 206 13.79 -1.11 -18.65
N VAL A 207 14.10 0.14 -18.29
CA VAL A 207 14.36 1.20 -19.28
C VAL A 207 15.82 1.17 -19.74
N ASN A 208 16.74 1.02 -18.78
CA ASN A 208 18.18 1.06 -19.06
C ASN A 208 18.81 -0.33 -19.21
N SER A 209 18.03 -1.41 -19.11
CA SER A 209 18.53 -2.79 -19.20
C SER A 209 19.69 -3.10 -18.24
N ASP A 210 19.65 -2.51 -17.04
CA ASP A 210 20.69 -2.57 -16.00
C ASP A 210 22.09 -2.07 -16.42
N ASP A 211 22.18 -1.28 -17.48
CA ASP A 211 23.42 -0.64 -17.96
C ASP A 211 24.10 0.24 -16.88
N PRO A 212 25.29 -0.13 -16.37
CA PRO A 212 25.98 0.59 -15.31
C PRO A 212 26.33 2.05 -15.63
N GLU A 213 26.53 2.38 -16.91
CA GLU A 213 26.85 3.76 -17.33
C GLU A 213 25.65 4.70 -17.19
N LYS A 214 24.44 4.14 -17.10
CA LYS A 214 23.18 4.88 -16.94
C LYS A 214 22.63 4.81 -15.52
N TRP A 215 23.41 4.30 -14.56
CA TRP A 215 22.99 4.30 -13.17
C TRP A 215 22.93 5.73 -12.65
N PRO A 216 21.87 6.07 -11.89
CA PRO A 216 21.70 7.43 -11.42
C PRO A 216 22.81 7.76 -10.41
N THR A 217 23.32 8.98 -10.51
CA THR A 217 24.28 9.52 -9.56
C THR A 217 23.62 9.87 -8.24
N ASP A 218 24.43 9.96 -7.18
CA ASP A 218 23.98 10.37 -5.85
C ASP A 218 23.25 11.72 -5.85
N ASN A 219 23.67 12.65 -6.72
CA ASN A 219 23.05 13.96 -6.86
C ASN A 219 21.67 13.88 -7.52
N GLU A 220 21.51 13.01 -8.52
CA GLU A 220 20.23 12.79 -9.20
C GLU A 220 19.22 12.12 -8.26
N ILE A 221 19.64 11.09 -7.52
CA ILE A 221 18.82 10.41 -6.51
C ILE A 221 18.37 11.41 -5.44
N THR A 222 19.31 12.22 -4.91
CA THR A 222 18.99 13.28 -3.95
C THR A 222 18.03 14.30 -4.54
N GLY A 223 18.26 14.72 -5.78
CA GLY A 223 17.39 15.65 -6.51
C GLY A 223 15.96 15.13 -6.66
N HIS A 224 15.81 13.86 -7.07
CA HIS A 224 14.52 13.18 -7.18
C HIS A 224 13.79 13.11 -5.84
N TRP A 225 14.49 12.74 -4.77
CA TRP A 225 13.90 12.66 -3.43
C TRP A 225 13.47 14.04 -2.92
N VAL A 226 14.35 15.05 -3.02
CA VAL A 226 14.06 16.43 -2.61
C VAL A 226 12.89 17.00 -3.41
N HIS A 227 12.85 16.77 -4.72
CA HIS A 227 11.74 17.19 -5.58
C HIS A 227 10.41 16.59 -5.11
N MET A 228 10.39 15.28 -4.87
CA MET A 228 9.21 14.56 -4.38
C MET A 228 8.71 15.13 -3.04
N ILE A 229 9.59 15.34 -2.06
CA ILE A 229 9.21 15.92 -0.76
C ILE A 229 8.72 17.38 -0.90
N LYS A 230 9.38 18.20 -1.73
CA LYS A 230 8.95 19.57 -2.02
C LYS A 230 7.57 19.61 -2.67
N GLN A 231 7.27 18.67 -3.57
CA GLN A 231 5.95 18.58 -4.18
C GLN A 231 4.88 18.27 -3.13
N ARG A 232 5.15 17.33 -2.20
CA ARG A 232 4.27 17.03 -1.07
C ARG A 232 4.04 18.26 -0.18
N LEU A 233 5.11 18.96 0.19
CA LEU A 233 5.05 20.19 0.97
C LEU A 233 4.25 21.30 0.26
N THR A 234 4.36 21.40 -1.06
CA THR A 234 3.64 22.40 -1.86
C THR A 234 2.13 22.13 -1.84
N LEU A 235 1.71 20.88 -2.03
CA LEU A 235 0.30 20.48 -1.91
C LEU A 235 -0.25 20.78 -0.52
N ASP A 236 0.57 20.54 0.49
CA ASP A 236 0.30 20.79 1.90
C ASP A 236 0.08 22.28 2.21
N ARG A 237 0.96 23.15 1.69
CA ARG A 237 0.81 24.61 1.78
C ARG A 237 -0.44 25.10 1.08
N LEU A 238 -0.74 24.56 -0.10
CA LEU A 238 -1.96 24.90 -0.84
C LEU A 238 -3.20 24.48 -0.07
N ALA A 239 -3.21 23.27 0.51
CA ALA A 239 -4.33 22.75 1.28
C ALA A 239 -4.54 23.47 2.62
N ASN A 240 -3.50 24.07 3.20
CA ASN A 240 -3.56 24.95 4.37
C ASN A 240 -3.86 26.41 3.99
N ASN A 241 -4.78 26.63 3.04
CA ASN A 241 -5.25 27.95 2.69
C ASN A 241 -6.71 28.13 3.16
N PRO A 242 -6.94 28.71 4.36
CA PRO A 242 -8.28 28.97 4.88
C PRO A 242 -9.12 29.88 3.98
N ARG A 243 -8.48 30.80 3.24
CA ARG A 243 -9.19 31.70 2.31
C ARG A 243 -9.80 30.91 1.14
N LYS A 244 -9.09 29.89 0.64
CA LYS A 244 -9.54 29.07 -0.49
C LYS A 244 -10.44 27.90 -0.06
N TYR A 245 -10.14 27.26 1.07
CA TYR A 245 -10.78 25.99 1.46
C TYR A 245 -11.63 26.10 2.74
N GLY A 246 -11.69 27.26 3.40
CA GLY A 246 -12.51 27.49 4.59
C GLY A 246 -12.28 26.44 5.67
N LYS A 247 -13.38 25.84 6.15
CA LYS A 247 -13.36 24.76 7.17
C LYS A 247 -12.71 23.45 6.70
N ARG A 248 -12.48 23.27 5.39
CA ARG A 248 -11.80 22.10 4.81
C ARG A 248 -10.28 22.29 4.71
N ALA A 249 -9.76 23.48 5.04
CA ALA A 249 -8.33 23.71 5.04
C ALA A 249 -7.63 22.81 6.08
N ILE A 250 -6.48 22.25 5.71
CA ILE A 250 -5.67 21.47 6.63
C ILE A 250 -5.10 22.42 7.69
N LYS A 251 -5.22 22.05 8.96
CA LYS A 251 -4.67 22.85 10.07
C LYS A 251 -3.15 22.93 9.97
N LYS A 252 -2.57 24.11 10.25
CA LYS A 252 -1.12 24.35 10.20
C LYS A 252 -0.30 23.34 11.00
N GLU A 253 -0.80 22.90 12.14
CA GLU A 253 -0.19 21.89 13.02
C GLU A 253 -0.06 20.50 12.38
N THR A 254 -0.79 20.22 11.30
CA THR A 254 -0.86 18.92 10.60
C THR A 254 -0.04 18.88 9.30
N VAL A 255 0.42 20.05 8.84
CA VAL A 255 1.19 20.23 7.60
C VAL A 255 2.67 19.91 7.85
N LEU A 256 3.37 19.38 6.83
CA LEU A 256 4.81 19.04 6.86
C LEU A 256 5.75 20.21 7.24
#